data_AF-A0A967BJP3-F1
#
_entry.id   AF-A0A967BJP3-F1
#
_cell.length_a   1.000
_cell.length_b   1.000
_cell.length_c   1.000
_cell.angle_alpha   90.00
_cell.angle_beta   90.00
_cell.angle_gamma   90.00
#
_symmetry.space_group_name_H-M   'P 1'
#
loop_
_entity.id
_entity.type
_entity.pdbx_description
1 polymer ?
#
loop_
_entity_poly.entity_id
_entity_poly.type
_entity_poly.pdbx_seq_one_letter_code
_entity_poly.pdbx_strand_id
1 'polypeptide(L)'
;MYDIDLMKAARYKFLHKLWELSEGNLRFDIEYTELGDNLGFDRGKTNKIVQYLRGEGLIRDRGSRAISIMHEGIVEIEEALNNKNAPTKHFLPVINIMNVNKMVNSPIQQGSIDSKQKVIYKKLDLSELIKFIKNINNEIDKLDLSEDDLIEAKAEIATLEAQSNSSKPKNSIITQSLTTLNTILCSAPGSLATAALIETIRHLLAG
;
A
#
# COMPACT_ATOMS: atom_id res chain seq x y z
N MET A 1 -14.92 14.41 -16.41
CA MET A 1 -15.37 13.43 -17.42
C MET A 1 -14.94 12.06 -16.91
N TYR A 2 -15.87 11.15 -16.61
CA TYR A 2 -15.49 9.80 -16.16
C TYR A 2 -15.06 8.98 -17.36
N ASP A 3 -13.84 8.46 -17.33
CA ASP A 3 -13.36 7.48 -18.29
C ASP A 3 -14.19 6.19 -18.13
N ILE A 4 -14.90 5.83 -19.20
CA ILE A 4 -15.80 4.68 -19.22
C ILE A 4 -15.05 3.35 -19.05
N ASP A 5 -13.80 3.29 -19.50
CA ASP A 5 -12.97 2.09 -19.42
C ASP A 5 -12.47 1.89 -17.98
N LEU A 6 -12.08 2.98 -17.31
CA LEU A 6 -11.77 2.94 -15.87
C LEU A 6 -12.96 2.45 -15.04
N MET A 7 -14.18 2.85 -15.41
CA MET A 7 -15.39 2.42 -14.71
C MET A 7 -15.71 0.94 -14.97
N LYS A 8 -15.55 0.46 -16.22
CA LYS A 8 -15.70 -0.97 -16.56
C LYS A 8 -14.67 -1.83 -15.80
N ALA A 9 -13.42 -1.40 -15.74
CA ALA A 9 -12.37 -2.08 -14.98
C ALA A 9 -12.69 -2.12 -13.48
N ALA A 10 -13.21 -1.03 -12.90
CA ALA A 10 -13.60 -0.99 -11.50
C ALA A 10 -14.76 -1.95 -11.19
N ARG A 11 -15.76 -2.03 -12.08
CA ARG A 11 -16.89 -2.97 -11.96
C ARG A 11 -16.43 -4.42 -12.02
N TYR A 12 -15.54 -4.75 -12.96
CA TYR A 12 -14.93 -6.08 -13.04
C TYR A 12 -14.20 -6.43 -11.74
N LYS A 13 -13.31 -5.55 -11.26
CA LYS A 13 -12.54 -5.78 -10.02
C LYS A 13 -13.47 -6.03 -8.82
N PHE A 14 -14.55 -5.27 -8.72
CA PHE A 14 -15.55 -5.42 -7.67
C PHE A 14 -16.25 -6.78 -7.75
N LEU A 15 -16.79 -7.15 -8.92
CA LEU A 15 -17.50 -8.41 -9.10
C LEU A 15 -16.57 -9.63 -8.94
N HIS A 16 -15.35 -9.55 -9.47
CA HIS A 16 -14.33 -10.58 -9.30
C HIS A 16 -14.00 -10.78 -7.83
N LYS A 17 -13.81 -9.68 -7.06
CA LYS A 17 -13.53 -9.79 -5.64
C LYS A 17 -14.69 -10.37 -4.85
N LEU A 18 -15.93 -10.03 -5.22
CA LEU A 18 -17.13 -10.65 -4.66
C LEU A 18 -17.19 -12.16 -4.96
N TRP A 19 -16.88 -12.57 -6.19
CA TRP A 19 -16.79 -13.97 -6.59
C TRP A 19 -15.71 -14.74 -5.80
N GLU A 20 -14.51 -14.17 -5.65
CA GLU A 20 -13.43 -14.77 -4.85
C GLU A 20 -13.86 -15.03 -3.40
N LEU A 21 -14.47 -14.03 -2.76
CA LEU A 21 -14.86 -14.11 -1.35
C LEU A 21 -16.05 -15.04 -1.10
N SER A 22 -16.94 -15.17 -2.09
CA SER A 22 -18.08 -16.07 -2.01
C SER A 22 -17.80 -17.47 -2.53
N GLU A 23 -16.66 -17.70 -3.21
CA GLU A 23 -16.38 -18.91 -3.98
C GLU A 23 -17.52 -19.27 -4.95
N GLY A 24 -18.19 -18.25 -5.52
CA GLY A 24 -19.37 -18.42 -6.35
C GLY A 24 -20.64 -18.87 -5.61
N ASN A 25 -20.68 -18.83 -4.27
CA ASN A 25 -21.87 -19.21 -3.50
C ASN A 25 -22.92 -18.09 -3.48
N LEU A 26 -24.07 -18.32 -4.12
CA LEU A 26 -25.18 -17.35 -4.20
C LEU A 26 -25.84 -17.02 -2.84
N ARG A 27 -25.56 -17.79 -1.78
CA ARG A 27 -26.11 -17.58 -0.43
C ARG A 27 -25.11 -16.88 0.50
N PHE A 28 -23.91 -16.59 0.02
CA PHE A 28 -22.90 -15.90 0.79
C PHE A 28 -23.08 -14.39 0.64
N ASP A 29 -23.34 -13.74 1.76
CA ASP A 29 -23.70 -12.32 1.82
C ASP A 29 -22.48 -11.51 2.26
N ILE A 30 -22.12 -10.47 1.50
CA ILE A 30 -20.94 -9.62 1.74
C ILE A 30 -21.38 -8.16 1.88
N GLU A 31 -20.80 -7.45 2.84
CA GLU A 31 -21.02 -6.02 3.01
C GLU A 31 -20.30 -5.25 1.88
N TYR A 32 -21.08 -4.56 1.04
CA TYR A 32 -20.55 -4.05 -0.23
C TYR A 32 -19.66 -2.81 -0.08
N THR A 33 -19.79 -2.07 1.02
CA THR A 33 -18.95 -0.89 1.29
C THR A 33 -17.57 -1.30 1.76
N GLU A 34 -17.48 -2.29 2.64
CA GLU A 34 -16.20 -2.89 3.07
C GLU A 34 -15.46 -3.48 1.87
N LEU A 35 -16.20 -4.16 0.98
CA LEU A 35 -15.65 -4.64 -0.28
C LEU A 35 -15.10 -3.49 -1.15
N GLY A 36 -15.81 -2.37 -1.24
CA GLY A 36 -15.37 -1.19 -1.96
C GLY A 36 -14.13 -0.54 -1.33
N ASP A 37 -14.11 -0.40 0.00
CA ASP A 37 -13.02 0.19 0.75
C ASP A 37 -11.74 -0.66 0.59
N ASN A 38 -11.87 -2.00 0.63
CA ASN A 38 -10.77 -2.95 0.37
C ASN A 38 -10.19 -2.84 -1.04
N LEU A 39 -10.96 -2.29 -2.00
CA LEU A 39 -10.51 -2.02 -3.37
C LEU A 39 -10.04 -0.57 -3.58
N GLY A 40 -10.01 0.22 -2.50
CA GLY A 40 -9.63 1.64 -2.53
C GLY A 40 -10.67 2.52 -3.23
N PHE A 41 -11.94 2.12 -3.25
CA PHE A 41 -13.02 2.90 -3.87
C PHE A 41 -13.72 3.76 -2.83
N ASP A 42 -13.92 5.04 -3.13
CA ASP A 42 -14.77 5.89 -2.30
C ASP A 42 -16.23 5.43 -2.33
N ARG A 43 -17.00 5.81 -1.30
CA ARG A 43 -18.41 5.43 -1.15
C ARG A 43 -19.28 5.78 -2.36
N GLY A 44 -19.02 6.92 -3.02
CA GLY A 44 -19.77 7.35 -4.20
C GLY A 44 -19.50 6.45 -5.40
N LYS A 45 -18.24 6.09 -5.63
CA LYS A 45 -17.82 5.15 -6.67
C LYS A 45 -18.36 3.75 -6.40
N THR A 46 -18.26 3.25 -5.17
CA THR A 46 -18.79 1.96 -4.76
C THR A 46 -20.29 1.85 -5.01
N ASN A 47 -21.07 2.86 -4.59
CA ASN A 47 -22.51 2.89 -4.83
C ASN A 47 -22.87 2.84 -6.32
N LYS A 48 -22.14 3.57 -7.18
CA LYS A 48 -22.36 3.55 -8.64
C LYS A 48 -22.04 2.17 -9.25
N ILE A 49 -21.00 1.51 -8.76
CA ILE A 49 -20.65 0.15 -9.20
C ILE A 49 -21.75 -0.83 -8.81
N VAL A 50 -22.17 -0.83 -7.54
CA VAL A 50 -23.24 -1.69 -7.04
C VAL A 50 -24.54 -1.44 -7.77
N GLN A 51 -24.91 -0.17 -7.99
CA GLN A 51 -26.10 0.19 -8.76
C GLN A 51 -26.07 -0.41 -10.17
N TYR A 52 -24.94 -0.32 -10.86
CA TYR A 52 -24.77 -0.88 -12.19
C TYR A 52 -24.87 -2.41 -12.19
N LEU A 53 -24.07 -3.08 -11.36
CA LEU A 53 -24.03 -4.55 -11.29
C LEU A 53 -25.40 -5.14 -10.90
N ARG A 54 -26.16 -4.44 -10.05
CA ARG A 54 -27.52 -4.81 -9.69
C ARG A 54 -28.48 -4.63 -10.87
N GLY A 55 -28.35 -3.53 -11.61
CA GLY A 55 -29.15 -3.26 -12.80
C GLY A 55 -28.95 -4.30 -13.91
N GLU A 56 -27.73 -4.82 -14.06
CA GLU A 56 -27.40 -5.88 -15.03
C GLU A 56 -27.71 -7.30 -14.51
N GLY A 57 -28.18 -7.45 -13.27
CA GLY A 57 -28.48 -8.75 -12.69
C GLY A 57 -27.26 -9.61 -12.37
N LEU A 58 -26.10 -8.99 -12.13
CA LEU A 58 -24.87 -9.71 -11.76
C LEU A 58 -24.77 -9.92 -10.24
N ILE A 59 -25.45 -9.08 -9.46
CA ILE A 59 -25.55 -9.15 -8.00
C ILE A 59 -26.99 -8.89 -7.55
N ARG A 60 -27.30 -9.26 -6.30
CA ARG A 60 -28.58 -8.96 -5.65
C ARG A 60 -28.41 -8.44 -4.23
N ASP A 61 -29.42 -7.73 -3.75
CA ASP A 61 -29.49 -7.27 -2.37
C ASP A 61 -29.96 -8.36 -1.43
N ARG A 62 -29.38 -8.35 -0.23
CA ARG A 62 -29.62 -9.33 0.84
C ARG A 62 -29.90 -8.65 2.19
N GLY A 63 -29.97 -7.33 2.17
CA GLY A 63 -30.19 -6.49 3.34
C GLY A 63 -29.88 -5.04 2.99
N SER A 64 -29.78 -4.17 4.01
CA SER A 64 -29.53 -2.74 3.81
C SER A 64 -28.18 -2.45 3.13
N ARG A 65 -27.15 -3.27 3.41
CA ARG A 65 -25.79 -3.10 2.87
C ARG A 65 -25.11 -4.41 2.45
N ALA A 66 -25.86 -5.50 2.45
CA ALA A 66 -25.36 -6.82 2.09
C ALA A 66 -25.78 -7.17 0.66
N ILE A 67 -24.84 -7.72 -0.11
CA ILE A 67 -25.07 -8.23 -1.47
C ILE A 67 -24.60 -9.68 -1.59
N SER A 68 -25.16 -10.40 -2.55
CA SER A 68 -24.62 -11.70 -3.00
C SER A 68 -24.46 -11.69 -4.52
N ILE A 69 -23.51 -12.49 -5.01
CA ILE A 69 -23.35 -12.73 -6.44
C ILE A 69 -24.52 -13.55 -7.00
N MET A 70 -24.95 -13.26 -8.22
CA MET A 70 -25.95 -14.06 -8.94
C MET A 70 -25.29 -14.99 -9.95
N HIS A 71 -26.04 -15.97 -10.45
CA HIS A 71 -25.52 -16.93 -11.42
C HIS A 71 -24.92 -16.24 -12.66
N GLU A 72 -25.59 -15.23 -13.21
CA GLU A 72 -25.08 -14.44 -14.34
C GLU A 72 -23.74 -13.76 -14.00
N GLY A 73 -23.58 -13.26 -12.78
CA GLY A 73 -22.31 -12.69 -12.31
C GLY A 73 -21.19 -13.73 -12.22
N ILE A 74 -21.50 -14.97 -11.85
CA ILE A 74 -20.55 -16.08 -11.81
C ILE A 74 -20.12 -16.45 -13.24
N VAL A 75 -21.10 -16.68 -14.12
CA VAL A 75 -20.86 -17.05 -15.53
C VAL A 75 -19.99 -16.01 -16.21
N GLU A 76 -20.27 -14.73 -15.99
CA GLU A 76 -19.49 -13.67 -16.62
C GLU A 76 -18.06 -13.57 -16.09
N ILE A 77 -17.83 -13.81 -14.79
CA ILE A 77 -16.46 -13.90 -14.24
C ILE A 77 -15.72 -15.12 -14.79
N GLU A 78 -16.38 -16.28 -14.88
CA GLU A 78 -15.79 -17.49 -15.45
C GLU A 78 -15.45 -17.29 -16.93
N GLU A 79 -16.32 -16.64 -17.71
CA GLU A 79 -16.06 -16.28 -19.10
C GLU A 79 -14.84 -15.37 -19.23
N ALA A 80 -14.76 -14.32 -18.39
CA ALA A 80 -13.64 -13.39 -18.37
C ALA A 80 -12.31 -14.07 -18.00
N LEU A 81 -12.34 -15.04 -17.08
CA LEU A 81 -11.17 -15.80 -16.65
C LEU A 81 -10.71 -16.82 -17.70
N ASN A 82 -11.66 -17.45 -18.41
CA ASN A 82 -11.38 -18.42 -19.46
C ASN A 82 -10.89 -17.74 -20.75
N ASN A 83 -11.35 -16.51 -21.04
CA ASN A 83 -11.05 -15.78 -22.27
C ASN A 83 -10.40 -14.42 -21.99
N LYS A 84 -9.23 -14.42 -21.34
CA LYS A 84 -8.52 -13.20 -20.86
C LYS A 84 -8.26 -12.12 -21.92
N ASN A 85 -8.20 -12.48 -23.20
CA ASN A 85 -7.92 -11.56 -24.31
C ASN A 85 -9.18 -11.07 -25.05
N ALA A 86 -10.38 -11.46 -24.60
CA ALA A 86 -11.65 -11.07 -25.20
C ALA A 86 -12.55 -10.35 -24.19
N PRO A 87 -13.36 -9.38 -24.62
CA PRO A 87 -14.38 -8.78 -23.75
C PRO A 87 -15.47 -9.80 -23.43
N THR A 88 -16.09 -9.66 -22.26
CA THR A 88 -17.38 -10.30 -21.97
C THR A 88 -18.52 -9.35 -22.34
N LYS A 89 -19.75 -9.72 -21.98
CA LYS A 89 -20.93 -8.87 -22.17
C LYS A 89 -20.77 -7.46 -21.56
N HIS A 90 -20.24 -7.35 -20.35
CA HIS A 90 -20.15 -6.08 -19.60
C HIS A 90 -18.72 -5.63 -19.30
N PHE A 91 -17.72 -6.50 -19.42
CA PHE A 91 -16.32 -6.18 -19.08
C PHE A 91 -15.41 -6.17 -20.30
N LEU A 92 -14.39 -5.32 -20.23
CA LEU A 92 -13.28 -5.31 -21.18
C LEU A 92 -12.42 -6.57 -20.99
N PRO A 93 -11.59 -6.95 -21.98
CA PRO A 93 -10.62 -8.03 -21.82
C PRO A 93 -9.82 -7.87 -20.53
N VAL A 94 -9.66 -8.96 -19.78
CA VAL A 94 -8.88 -9.02 -18.54
C VAL A 94 -7.39 -9.07 -18.89
N ILE A 95 -6.89 -8.00 -19.50
CA ILE A 95 -5.47 -7.84 -19.81
C ILE A 95 -4.82 -7.11 -18.63
N ASN A 96 -3.87 -7.77 -17.97
CA ASN A 96 -2.96 -7.20 -16.96
C ASN A 96 -3.62 -6.61 -15.70
N ILE A 97 -4.26 -7.46 -14.89
CA ILE A 97 -4.58 -7.08 -13.50
C ILE A 97 -3.39 -7.43 -12.62
N MET A 98 -2.64 -6.40 -12.19
CA MET A 98 -1.80 -6.50 -11.00
C MET A 98 -2.52 -5.95 -9.80
N ASN A 99 -2.64 -6.79 -8.77
CA ASN A 99 -2.95 -6.30 -7.45
C ASN A 99 -1.66 -6.11 -6.67
N VAL A 100 -1.35 -4.86 -6.33
CA VAL A 100 -0.17 -4.51 -5.55
C VAL A 100 -0.61 -3.79 -4.29
N ASN A 101 -0.48 -4.45 -3.13
CA ASN A 101 -0.81 -3.85 -1.83
C ASN A 101 0.32 -2.95 -1.31
N LYS A 102 1.57 -3.42 -1.31
CA LYS A 102 2.74 -2.63 -0.89
C LYS A 102 3.92 -2.92 -1.81
N MET A 103 4.51 -1.88 -2.39
CA MET A 103 5.73 -1.94 -3.19
C MET A 103 6.78 -1.05 -2.58
N VAL A 104 7.94 -1.64 -2.30
CA VAL A 104 9.16 -0.91 -1.93
C VAL A 104 10.26 -1.48 -2.81
N ASN A 105 10.98 -0.63 -3.54
CA ASN A 105 12.12 -1.06 -4.36
C ASN A 105 11.77 -2.23 -5.31
N SER A 106 10.58 -2.15 -5.92
CA SER A 106 10.04 -3.22 -6.75
C SER A 106 9.89 -2.71 -8.19
N PRO A 107 10.94 -2.81 -9.03
CA PRO A 107 10.74 -2.71 -10.46
C PRO A 107 9.72 -3.73 -10.92
N ILE A 108 8.59 -3.25 -11.43
CA ILE A 108 7.59 -4.10 -12.06
C ILE A 108 7.60 -3.80 -13.55
N GLN A 109 7.71 -4.85 -14.35
CA GLN A 109 7.60 -4.81 -15.80
C GLN A 109 6.52 -5.79 -16.23
N GLN A 110 5.50 -5.29 -16.92
CA GLN A 110 4.42 -6.09 -17.47
C GLN A 110 4.27 -5.86 -18.97
N GLY A 111 4.09 -6.95 -19.71
CA GLY A 111 3.87 -6.89 -21.15
C GLY A 111 5.07 -6.37 -21.93
N SER A 112 6.27 -6.91 -21.69
CA SER A 112 7.49 -6.50 -22.41
C SER A 112 7.96 -7.52 -23.43
N ILE A 113 8.39 -7.05 -24.61
CA ILE A 113 9.27 -7.77 -25.53
C ILE A 113 10.60 -7.01 -25.52
N ASP A 114 11.70 -7.70 -25.21
CA ASP A 114 13.07 -7.15 -25.18
C ASP A 114 13.34 -5.93 -24.27
N SER A 115 12.52 -5.68 -23.24
CA SER A 115 12.77 -4.56 -22.33
C SER A 115 13.79 -4.92 -21.24
N LYS A 116 14.83 -4.09 -21.11
CA LYS A 116 15.82 -4.14 -20.04
C LYS A 116 15.50 -3.09 -18.99
N GLN A 117 15.21 -3.50 -17.77
CA GLN A 117 15.07 -2.59 -16.64
C GLN A 117 16.35 -2.61 -15.80
N LYS A 118 16.89 -1.42 -15.52
CA LYS A 118 18.00 -1.24 -14.58
C LYS A 118 17.51 -0.35 -13.45
N VAL A 119 17.40 -0.90 -12.25
CA VAL A 119 17.15 -0.10 -11.05
C VAL A 119 18.47 0.16 -10.37
N ILE A 120 18.75 1.44 -10.16
CA ILE A 120 19.90 1.91 -9.38
C ILE A 120 19.30 2.37 -8.06
N TYR A 121 19.44 1.55 -7.03
CA TYR A 121 19.15 1.99 -5.67
C TYR A 121 20.26 2.93 -5.23
N LYS A 122 19.91 4.11 -4.73
CA LYS A 122 20.89 5.00 -4.10
C LYS A 122 21.42 4.21 -2.89
N LYS A 123 22.73 4.00 -2.85
CA LYS A 123 23.34 3.36 -1.69
C LYS A 123 23.24 4.38 -0.56
N LEU A 124 22.70 3.98 0.58
CA LEU A 124 22.68 4.80 1.80
C LEU A 124 24.05 5.46 1.99
N ASP A 125 24.06 6.79 2.07
CA ASP A 125 25.28 7.53 2.30
C ASP A 125 25.65 7.41 3.78
N LEU A 126 26.60 6.52 4.07
CA LEU A 126 27.10 6.31 5.43
C LEU A 126 27.69 7.59 6.03
N SER A 127 28.19 8.52 5.21
CA SER A 127 28.72 9.79 5.70
C SER A 127 27.62 10.71 6.21
N GLU A 128 26.44 10.69 5.58
CA GLU A 128 25.26 11.41 6.07
C GLU A 128 24.70 10.75 7.34
N LEU A 129 24.66 9.42 7.39
CA LEU A 129 24.25 8.69 8.59
C LEU A 129 25.15 9.04 9.80
N ILE A 130 26.47 9.05 9.62
CA ILE A 130 27.43 9.40 10.68
C ILE A 130 27.22 10.85 11.15
N LYS A 131 26.97 11.79 10.23
CA LYS A 131 26.66 13.19 10.59
C LYS A 131 25.36 13.27 11.40
N PHE A 132 24.33 12.52 11.01
CA PHE A 132 23.08 12.46 11.73
C PHE A 132 23.26 11.90 13.15
N ILE A 133 23.96 10.78 13.30
CA ILE A 133 24.27 10.17 14.61
C ILE A 133 24.97 11.18 15.54
N LYS A 134 25.95 11.91 15.02
CA LYS A 134 26.64 12.94 15.79
C LYS A 134 25.69 14.09 16.20
N ASN A 135 24.80 14.49 15.30
CA ASN A 135 23.86 15.58 15.57
C ASN A 135 22.82 15.16 16.63
N ILE A 136 22.20 13.99 16.48
CA ILE A 136 21.19 13.52 17.43
C ILE A 136 21.79 13.28 18.81
N ASN A 137 23.02 12.73 18.92
CA ASN A 137 23.69 12.57 20.21
C ASN A 137 23.92 13.90 20.97
N ASN A 138 24.10 15.03 20.26
CA ASN A 138 24.29 16.32 20.89
C ASN A 138 22.98 16.97 21.35
N GLU A 139 21.86 16.58 20.75
CA GLU A 139 20.56 17.21 20.96
C GLU A 139 19.60 16.34 21.77
N ILE A 140 19.79 15.02 21.82
CA ILE A 140 18.83 14.06 22.39
C ILE A 140 18.50 14.34 23.85
N ASP A 141 19.48 14.71 24.68
CA ASP A 141 19.27 15.03 26.10
C ASP A 141 18.63 16.41 26.31
N LYS A 142 18.55 17.24 25.27
CA LYS A 142 17.87 18.53 25.28
C LYS A 142 16.43 18.44 24.79
N LEU A 143 16.04 17.30 24.21
CA LEU A 143 14.68 17.06 23.76
C LEU A 143 13.82 16.71 24.97
N ASP A 144 12.62 17.30 25.02
CA ASP A 144 11.62 17.04 26.06
C ASP A 144 10.90 15.70 25.76
N LEU A 145 11.66 14.60 25.86
CA LEU A 145 11.18 13.24 25.67
C LEU A 145 10.78 12.62 27.00
N SER A 146 9.82 11.69 26.97
CA SER A 146 9.53 10.86 28.14
C SER A 146 10.74 9.97 28.49
N GLU A 147 10.85 9.52 29.74
CA GLU A 147 11.98 8.64 30.14
C GLU A 147 12.02 7.36 29.29
N ASP A 148 10.87 6.77 29.00
CA ASP A 148 10.75 5.58 28.16
C ASP A 148 11.21 5.85 26.72
N ASP A 149 10.73 6.95 26.11
CA ASP A 149 11.11 7.37 24.76
C ASP A 149 12.61 7.69 24.66
N LEU A 150 13.19 8.29 25.70
CA LEU A 150 14.60 8.62 25.75
C LEU A 150 15.47 7.37 25.81
N ILE A 151 15.08 6.38 26.62
CA ILE A 151 15.76 5.09 26.70
C ILE A 151 15.69 4.37 25.34
N GLU A 152 14.51 4.33 24.72
CA GLU A 152 14.31 3.69 23.42
C GLU A 152 15.11 4.40 22.32
N ALA A 153 15.06 5.74 22.28
CA ALA A 153 15.83 6.52 21.32
C ALA A 153 17.34 6.28 21.46
N LYS A 154 17.88 6.22 22.69
CA LYS A 154 19.29 5.91 22.93
C LYS A 154 19.66 4.50 22.47
N ALA A 155 18.77 3.52 22.66
CA ALA A 155 18.99 2.15 22.17
C ALA A 155 19.03 2.11 20.62
N GLU A 156 18.17 2.86 19.95
CA GLU A 156 18.14 2.94 18.49
C GLU A 156 19.36 3.69 17.94
N ILE A 157 19.80 4.77 18.59
CA ILE A 157 21.05 5.48 18.23
C ILE A 157 22.26 4.54 18.36
N ALA A 158 22.37 3.78 19.45
CA ALA A 158 23.43 2.78 19.62
C ALA A 158 23.40 1.71 18.52
N THR A 159 22.19 1.31 18.07
CA THR A 159 22.03 0.37 16.96
C THR A 159 22.53 0.98 15.64
N LEU A 160 22.21 2.25 15.37
CA LEU A 160 22.73 2.98 14.20
C LEU A 160 24.25 3.14 14.23
N GLU A 161 24.83 3.42 15.40
CA GLU A 161 26.28 3.46 15.60
C GLU A 161 26.94 2.11 15.28
N ALA A 162 26.37 1.01 15.78
CA ALA A 162 26.88 -0.33 15.47
C ALA A 162 26.80 -0.64 13.97
N GLN A 163 25.70 -0.25 13.30
CA GLN A 163 25.55 -0.45 11.86
C GLN A 163 26.52 0.41 11.05
N SER A 164 26.70 1.69 11.41
CA SER A 164 27.61 2.62 10.70
C SER A 164 29.09 2.20 10.78
N ASN A 165 29.49 1.54 11.87
CA ASN A 165 30.86 1.03 12.05
C ASN A 165 31.09 -0.39 11.47
N SER A 166 30.03 -1.06 11.01
CA SER A 166 30.12 -2.40 10.44
C SER A 166 30.80 -2.39 9.07
N SER A 167 31.60 -3.41 8.78
CA SER A 167 32.15 -3.63 7.43
C SER A 167 31.07 -3.99 6.39
N LYS A 168 29.90 -4.43 6.85
CA LYS A 168 28.72 -4.77 6.05
C LYS A 168 27.45 -4.29 6.77
N PRO A 169 27.15 -2.98 6.74
CA PRO A 169 25.94 -2.44 7.34
C PRO A 169 24.68 -3.11 6.77
N LYS A 170 23.74 -3.47 7.63
CA LYS A 170 22.46 -4.03 7.23
C LYS A 170 21.45 -2.91 7.09
N ASN A 171 21.18 -2.51 5.84
CA ASN A 171 20.24 -1.42 5.54
C ASN A 171 18.86 -1.62 6.19
N SER A 172 18.34 -2.85 6.25
CA SER A 172 17.05 -3.13 6.90
C SER A 172 17.03 -2.75 8.39
N ILE A 173 18.15 -2.92 9.09
CA ILE A 173 18.29 -2.52 10.51
C ILE A 173 18.36 -1.00 10.60
N ILE A 174 19.17 -0.36 9.74
CA ILE A 174 19.29 1.10 9.71
C ILE A 174 17.93 1.76 9.45
N THR A 175 17.20 1.28 8.44
CA THR A 175 15.87 1.80 8.09
C THR A 175 14.88 1.63 9.24
N GLN A 176 14.88 0.47 9.90
CA GLN A 176 14.00 0.23 11.04
C GLN A 176 14.31 1.18 12.19
N SER A 177 15.59 1.29 12.59
CA SER A 177 16.01 2.18 13.67
C SER A 177 15.71 3.66 13.38
N LEU A 178 15.92 4.11 12.15
CA LEU A 178 15.54 5.45 11.71
C LEU A 178 14.01 5.66 11.75
N THR A 179 13.22 4.63 11.42
CA THR A 179 11.76 4.70 11.48
C THR A 179 11.26 4.80 12.91
N THR A 180 11.84 4.02 13.83
CA THR A 180 11.56 4.10 15.27
C THR A 180 11.90 5.50 15.79
N LEU A 181 13.11 5.99 15.51
CA LEU A 181 13.54 7.34 15.90
C LEU A 181 12.64 8.44 15.34
N ASN A 182 12.24 8.35 14.07
CA ASN A 182 11.29 9.30 13.50
C ASN A 182 9.96 9.30 14.23
N THR A 183 9.47 8.13 14.66
CA THR A 183 8.21 8.00 15.40
C THR A 183 8.31 8.65 16.77
N ILE A 184 9.38 8.35 17.52
CA ILE A 184 9.66 8.95 18.84
C ILE A 184 9.77 10.48 18.72
N LEU A 185 10.56 10.97 17.78
CA LEU A 185 10.76 12.42 17.60
C LEU A 185 9.49 13.14 17.14
N CYS A 186 8.61 12.49 16.36
CA CYS A 186 7.32 13.08 15.98
C CYS A 186 6.35 13.21 17.16
N SER A 187 6.50 12.37 18.19
CA SER A 187 5.69 12.41 19.41
C SER A 187 6.19 13.46 20.41
N ALA A 188 7.43 13.95 20.25
CA ALA A 188 8.03 14.97 21.10
C ALA A 188 7.39 16.37 20.87
N PRO A 189 7.39 17.25 21.89
CA PRO A 189 7.00 18.64 21.73
C PRO A 189 7.79 19.33 20.61
N GLY A 190 7.09 20.06 19.75
CA GLY A 190 7.63 20.62 18.52
C GLY A 190 8.68 21.73 18.74
N SER A 191 9.94 21.34 18.91
CA SER A 191 11.09 22.25 18.87
C SER A 191 11.68 22.36 17.45
N LEU A 192 12.38 23.46 17.16
CA LEU A 192 13.07 23.64 15.88
C LEU A 192 14.15 22.56 15.67
N ALA A 193 14.81 22.13 16.74
CA ALA A 193 15.80 21.04 16.72
C ALA A 193 15.13 19.70 16.37
N THR A 194 13.98 19.40 16.96
CA THR A 194 13.18 18.20 16.66
C THR A 194 12.79 18.18 15.18
N ALA A 195 12.31 19.31 14.65
CA ALA A 195 11.94 19.42 13.23
C ALA A 195 13.12 19.19 12.27
N ALA A 196 14.29 19.74 12.59
CA ALA A 196 15.50 19.54 11.79
C ALA A 196 16.00 18.08 11.81
N LEU A 197 15.91 17.41 12.96
CA LEU A 197 16.26 15.99 13.10
C LEU A 197 15.30 15.11 12.30
N ILE A 198 13.99 15.36 12.39
CA ILE A 198 12.96 14.65 11.63
C ILE A 198 13.21 14.79 10.12
N GLU A 199 13.50 15.99 9.64
CA GLU A 199 13.78 16.21 8.22
C GLU A 199 15.03 15.45 7.75
N THR A 200 16.07 15.42 8.58
CA THR A 200 17.29 14.65 8.29
C THR A 200 17.00 13.15 8.22
N ILE A 201 16.16 12.62 9.12
CA ILE A 201 15.76 11.21 9.10
C ILE A 201 14.97 10.90 7.81
N ARG A 202 14.04 11.76 7.42
CA ARG A 202 13.27 11.57 6.18
C ARG A 202 14.16 11.58 4.95
N HIS A 203 15.18 12.44 4.91
CA HIS A 203 16.18 12.43 3.85
C HIS A 203 16.95 11.11 3.81
N LEU A 204 17.38 10.59 4.96
CA LEU A 204 18.07 9.31 5.07
C LEU A 204 17.20 8.10 4.70
N LEU A 205 15.89 8.16 4.97
CA LEU A 205 14.93 7.12 4.61
C LEU A 205 14.52 7.16 3.13
N ALA A 206 14.62 8.33 2.49
CA ALA A 206 14.32 8.52 1.08
C ALA A 206 15.47 8.12 0.13
N GLY A 207 16.69 7.95 0.68
CA GLY A 207 17.87 7.47 -0.04
C GLY A 207 17.97 5.95 -0.06
#